data_AF-A0A0D0L190-F1
#
_entry.id   AF-A0A0D0L190-F1
#
_cell.length_a   1.000
_cell.length_b   1.000
_cell.length_c   1.000
_cell.angle_alpha   90.00
_cell.angle_beta   90.00
_cell.angle_gamma   90.00
#
_symmetry.space_group_name_H-M   'P 1'
#
loop_
_entity.id
_entity.type
_entity.pdbx_description
1 polymer ?
#
loop_
_entity_poly.entity_id
_entity_poly.type
_entity_poly.pdbx_seq_one_letter_code
_entity_poly.pdbx_strand_id
1 'polypeptide(L)'
;MRVSELAVGYELITPTPLSLANGVYRGQVTYRIGNNGDFDFGNNITGLSKSTISIDFELTVKHQVRIEFPPGSDRAVLEPQGGWGNWVHRGQQPTRLQRDLPFRLWSGGPFNMYLNCQYSAGSSCAIRNQNNRQVPIDVAVTLPSHVALANGGAVRRENLPVGRAAAKHFRSLSTGFNQPAQLHFEATQAAVKEMLKQPGSTYQGDVTIIFDAEL
;
A
#
# COMPACT_ATOMS: atom_id res chain seq x y z
N MET A 1 -29.21 -19.37 -50.52
CA MET A 1 -28.07 -20.05 -49.85
C MET A 1 -28.39 -20.13 -48.37
N ARG A 2 -28.12 -21.26 -47.70
CA ARG A 2 -28.42 -21.46 -46.28
C ARG A 2 -27.11 -21.64 -45.54
N VAL A 3 -26.85 -20.79 -44.54
CA VAL A 3 -25.71 -20.96 -43.63
C VAL A 3 -26.15 -21.93 -42.53
N SER A 4 -25.43 -23.04 -42.39
CA SER A 4 -25.74 -24.07 -41.39
C SER A 4 -24.97 -23.88 -40.08
N GLU A 5 -23.74 -23.38 -40.16
CA GLU A 5 -22.87 -23.18 -38.99
C GLU A 5 -22.02 -21.91 -39.16
N LEU A 6 -21.86 -21.17 -38.06
CA LEU A 6 -20.99 -20.00 -37.93
C LEU A 6 -20.18 -20.15 -36.65
N ALA A 7 -18.85 -20.09 -36.77
CA ALA A 7 -17.94 -20.03 -35.64
C ALA A 7 -17.33 -18.63 -35.56
N VAL A 8 -17.27 -18.07 -34.35
CA VAL A 8 -16.68 -16.76 -34.08
C VAL A 8 -15.60 -16.93 -33.01
N GLY A 9 -14.37 -16.53 -33.34
CA GLY A 9 -13.30 -16.34 -32.37
C GLY A 9 -13.18 -14.87 -32.02
N TYR A 10 -12.82 -14.56 -30.79
CA TYR A 10 -12.55 -13.18 -30.36
C TYR A 10 -11.22 -13.14 -29.59
N GLU A 11 -10.55 -12.00 -29.68
CA GLU A 11 -9.37 -11.68 -28.87
C GLU A 11 -9.69 -10.42 -28.06
N LEU A 12 -9.55 -10.51 -26.74
CA LEU A 12 -9.70 -9.36 -25.86
C LEU A 12 -8.33 -8.71 -25.67
N ILE A 13 -8.13 -7.54 -26.29
CA ILE A 13 -6.94 -6.72 -26.06
C ILE A 13 -7.23 -5.78 -24.88
N THR A 14 -6.61 -6.04 -23.74
CA THR A 14 -6.72 -5.18 -22.56
C THR A 14 -5.57 -4.16 -22.53
N PRO A 15 -5.78 -2.96 -21.97
CA PRO A 15 -4.67 -2.14 -21.48
C PRO A 15 -3.83 -2.95 -20.49
N THR A 16 -2.60 -2.52 -20.23
CA THR A 16 -1.73 -3.19 -19.25
C THR A 16 -2.48 -3.30 -17.92
N PRO A 17 -2.66 -4.51 -17.34
CA PRO A 17 -3.41 -4.69 -16.09
C PRO A 17 -2.90 -3.80 -14.93
N LEU A 18 -1.62 -3.45 -14.98
CA LEU A 18 -0.93 -2.55 -14.05
C LEU A 18 -1.40 -1.08 -14.12
N SER A 19 -2.05 -0.67 -15.20
CA SER A 19 -2.61 0.68 -15.37
C SER A 19 -4.10 0.75 -15.00
N LEU A 20 -4.77 -0.39 -14.84
CA LEU A 20 -6.19 -0.47 -14.52
C LEU A 20 -6.35 -0.47 -13.00
N ALA A 21 -7.22 0.37 -12.45
CA ALA A 21 -7.51 0.35 -11.02
C ALA A 21 -8.04 -1.01 -10.53
N ASN A 22 -7.98 -1.27 -9.22
CA ASN A 22 -8.64 -2.43 -8.64
C ASN A 22 -10.15 -2.35 -8.92
N GLY A 23 -10.75 -3.49 -9.23
CA GLY A 23 -12.19 -3.56 -9.44
C GLY A 23 -12.62 -4.56 -10.49
N VAL A 24 -13.92 -4.54 -10.76
CA VAL A 24 -14.57 -5.40 -11.74
C VAL A 24 -14.99 -4.54 -12.93
N TYR A 25 -14.37 -4.79 -14.07
CA TYR A 25 -14.67 -4.15 -15.34
C TYR A 25 -15.65 -5.03 -16.10
N ARG A 26 -16.81 -4.46 -16.43
CA ARG A 26 -17.83 -5.12 -17.24
C ARG A 26 -18.03 -4.35 -18.53
N GLY A 27 -18.24 -5.09 -19.61
CA GLY A 27 -18.74 -4.51 -20.83
C GLY A 27 -19.28 -5.57 -21.77
N GLN A 28 -19.84 -5.08 -22.86
CA GLN A 28 -20.49 -5.90 -23.86
C GLN A 28 -20.14 -5.34 -25.23
N VAL A 29 -19.81 -6.22 -26.16
CA VAL A 29 -19.76 -5.89 -27.59
C VAL A 29 -20.89 -6.65 -28.27
N THR A 30 -21.70 -5.94 -29.05
CA THR A 30 -22.79 -6.55 -29.83
C THR A 30 -22.48 -6.40 -31.31
N TYR A 31 -22.47 -7.53 -32.01
CA TYR A 31 -22.32 -7.63 -33.45
C TYR A 31 -23.67 -7.93 -34.09
N ARG A 32 -23.96 -7.28 -35.22
CA ARG A 32 -25.15 -7.49 -36.05
C ARG A 32 -24.89 -8.57 -37.08
N ILE A 33 -25.85 -9.48 -37.25
CA ILE A 33 -25.84 -10.54 -38.27
C ILE A 33 -26.91 -10.22 -39.31
N GLY A 34 -26.54 -10.25 -40.59
CA GLY A 34 -27.44 -10.03 -41.72
C GLY A 34 -26.92 -8.98 -42.68
N ASN A 35 -27.75 -8.62 -43.67
CA ASN A 35 -27.38 -7.67 -44.72
C ASN A 35 -26.96 -6.31 -44.11
N ASN A 36 -25.78 -5.81 -44.47
CA ASN A 36 -25.13 -4.63 -43.89
C ASN A 36 -24.82 -4.72 -42.38
N GLY A 37 -24.75 -5.95 -41.83
CA GLY A 37 -24.31 -6.24 -40.47
C GLY A 37 -22.79 -6.36 -40.35
N ASP A 38 -22.32 -6.57 -39.11
CA ASP A 38 -20.91 -6.88 -38.85
C ASP A 38 -20.54 -8.28 -39.40
N PHE A 39 -21.50 -9.21 -39.36
CA PHE A 39 -21.45 -10.50 -40.05
C PHE A 39 -22.46 -10.50 -41.21
N ASP A 40 -21.97 -10.15 -42.40
CA ASP A 40 -22.76 -10.14 -43.63
C ASP A 40 -22.41 -11.35 -44.52
N PHE A 41 -23.44 -12.13 -44.88
CA PHE A 41 -23.34 -13.32 -45.73
C PHE A 41 -23.88 -13.08 -47.14
N GLY A 42 -24.15 -11.82 -47.50
CA GLY A 42 -24.71 -11.40 -48.77
C GLY A 42 -26.24 -11.34 -48.80
N ASN A 43 -26.76 -10.93 -49.95
CA ASN A 43 -28.19 -10.75 -50.18
C ASN A 43 -28.91 -12.11 -50.33
N ASN A 44 -30.16 -12.20 -49.86
CA ASN A 44 -31.04 -13.38 -49.95
C ASN A 44 -30.63 -14.60 -49.10
N ILE A 45 -29.99 -14.37 -47.95
CA ILE A 45 -29.79 -15.39 -46.92
C ILE A 45 -31.08 -15.54 -46.11
N THR A 46 -31.55 -16.78 -45.96
CA THR A 46 -32.79 -17.11 -45.23
C THR A 46 -32.48 -18.09 -44.11
N GLY A 47 -33.27 -18.03 -43.03
CA GLY A 47 -33.16 -18.97 -41.91
C GLY A 47 -32.06 -18.67 -40.89
N LEU A 48 -31.63 -17.41 -40.75
CA LEU A 48 -30.82 -16.98 -39.61
C LEU A 48 -31.64 -17.11 -38.32
N SER A 49 -31.10 -17.79 -37.31
CA SER A 49 -31.78 -17.97 -36.02
C SER A 49 -31.66 -16.76 -35.09
N LYS A 50 -30.68 -15.88 -35.33
CA LYS A 50 -30.43 -14.64 -34.57
C LYS A 50 -30.00 -13.52 -35.52
N SER A 51 -30.30 -12.28 -35.12
CA SER A 51 -29.86 -11.06 -35.81
C SER A 51 -28.69 -10.36 -35.12
N THR A 52 -28.27 -10.85 -33.94
CA THR A 52 -27.12 -10.31 -33.20
C THR A 52 -26.36 -11.40 -32.44
N ILE A 53 -25.09 -11.11 -32.14
CA ILE A 53 -24.24 -11.84 -31.20
C ILE A 53 -23.70 -10.82 -30.20
N SER A 54 -23.98 -11.02 -28.91
CA SER A 54 -23.40 -10.21 -27.84
C SER A 54 -22.31 -11.04 -27.14
N ILE A 55 -21.15 -10.43 -26.96
CA ILE A 55 -20.03 -10.97 -26.19
C ILE A 55 -19.90 -10.11 -24.95
N ASP A 56 -20.23 -10.68 -23.80
CA ASP A 56 -20.06 -10.07 -22.50
C ASP A 56 -18.67 -10.40 -21.95
N PHE A 57 -18.02 -9.40 -21.36
CA PHE A 57 -16.72 -9.57 -20.71
C PHE A 57 -16.76 -9.04 -19.28
N GLU A 58 -16.17 -9.81 -18.38
CA GLU A 58 -15.92 -9.42 -16.99
C GLU A 58 -14.44 -9.65 -16.68
N LEU A 59 -13.73 -8.56 -16.36
CA LEU A 59 -12.34 -8.59 -15.94
C LEU A 59 -12.25 -8.13 -14.49
N THR A 60 -11.61 -8.93 -13.63
CA THR A 60 -11.31 -8.53 -12.26
C THR A 60 -9.83 -8.18 -12.13
N VAL A 61 -9.53 -6.93 -11.78
CA VAL A 61 -8.17 -6.46 -11.53
C VAL A 61 -7.93 -6.42 -10.01
N LYS A 62 -6.89 -7.14 -9.56
CA LYS A 62 -6.44 -7.16 -8.17
C LYS A 62 -4.95 -6.88 -8.10
N HIS A 63 -4.58 -5.64 -7.80
CA HIS A 63 -3.26 -5.28 -7.38
C HIS A 63 -3.00 -5.83 -5.99
N GLN A 64 -1.94 -6.61 -5.86
CA GLN A 64 -1.44 -7.05 -4.57
C GLN A 64 -0.37 -6.06 -4.10
N VAL A 65 -0.48 -5.63 -2.84
CA VAL A 65 0.64 -5.07 -2.09
C VAL A 65 1.19 -6.22 -1.25
N ARG A 66 2.45 -6.57 -1.48
CA ARG A 66 3.17 -7.53 -0.65
C ARG A 66 4.29 -6.80 0.08
N ILE A 67 4.40 -7.11 1.37
CA ILE A 67 5.44 -6.61 2.26
C ILE A 67 6.21 -7.80 2.79
N GLU A 68 7.53 -7.68 2.85
CA GLU A 68 8.37 -8.69 3.48
C GLU A 68 9.40 -8.02 4.39
N PHE A 69 9.39 -8.41 5.65
CA PHE A 69 10.37 -7.96 6.63
C PHE A 69 11.47 -9.01 6.77
N PRO A 70 12.75 -8.59 6.81
CA PRO A 70 13.82 -9.53 7.12
C PRO A 70 13.71 -10.02 8.58
N PRO A 71 14.27 -11.19 8.90
CA PRO A 71 14.29 -11.72 10.27
C PRO A 71 14.81 -10.69 11.29
N GLY A 72 14.19 -10.63 12.46
CA GLY A 72 14.55 -9.68 13.53
C GLY A 72 14.00 -8.26 13.36
N SER A 73 13.09 -8.04 12.41
CA SER A 73 12.37 -6.76 12.24
C SER A 73 11.03 -6.71 12.99
N ASP A 74 10.75 -7.72 13.82
CA ASP A 74 9.58 -7.79 14.69
C ASP A 74 9.69 -6.87 15.92
N ARG A 75 10.89 -6.32 16.19
CA ARG A 75 11.16 -5.43 17.32
C ARG A 75 11.91 -4.16 16.91
N ALA A 76 11.34 -3.01 17.23
CA ALA A 76 11.98 -1.72 17.10
C ALA A 76 12.58 -1.27 18.44
N VAL A 77 13.83 -1.66 18.72
CA VAL A 77 14.57 -1.17 19.90
C VAL A 77 15.10 0.23 19.61
N LEU A 78 14.59 1.24 20.32
CA LEU A 78 14.98 2.64 20.13
C LEU A 78 16.24 2.97 20.89
N GLU A 79 17.24 3.52 20.19
CA GLU A 79 18.53 3.88 20.77
C GLU A 79 18.98 5.28 20.33
N PRO A 80 19.87 5.94 21.09
CA PRO A 80 20.45 7.20 20.66
C PRO A 80 21.21 7.04 19.35
N GLN A 81 21.31 8.12 18.57
CA GLN A 81 22.21 8.13 17.43
C GLN A 81 23.66 7.89 17.88
N GLY A 82 24.33 6.89 17.28
CA GLY A 82 25.67 6.48 17.70
C GLY A 82 25.70 5.62 18.97
N GLY A 83 24.55 5.16 19.45
CA GLY A 83 24.41 4.28 20.60
C GLY A 83 24.55 4.98 21.96
N TRP A 84 24.59 4.19 23.01
CA TRP A 84 24.56 4.67 24.40
C TRP A 84 25.91 5.21 24.93
N GLY A 85 27.01 5.00 24.20
CA GLY A 85 28.36 5.33 24.68
C GLY A 85 28.58 6.80 25.05
N ASN A 86 28.03 7.74 24.29
CA ASN A 86 28.13 9.17 24.61
C ASN A 86 27.44 9.53 25.93
N TRP A 87 26.34 8.85 26.24
CA TRP A 87 25.66 9.05 27.51
C TRP A 87 26.43 8.42 28.67
N VAL A 88 26.82 7.15 28.53
CA VAL A 88 27.50 6.39 29.59
C VAL A 88 28.88 6.98 29.92
N HIS A 89 29.66 7.37 28.91
CA HIS A 89 31.05 7.80 29.10
C HIS A 89 31.23 9.32 29.21
N ARG A 90 30.33 10.12 28.62
CA ARG A 90 30.46 11.59 28.56
C ARG A 90 29.33 12.33 29.28
N GLY A 91 28.35 11.61 29.85
CA GLY A 91 27.19 12.20 30.51
C GLY A 91 26.25 12.95 29.56
N GLN A 92 26.47 12.87 28.24
CA GLN A 92 25.68 13.60 27.26
C GLN A 92 24.32 12.91 27.08
N GLN A 93 23.26 13.56 27.56
CA GLN A 93 21.92 13.02 27.45
C GLN A 93 21.49 12.87 25.98
N PRO A 94 20.86 11.74 25.60
CA PRO A 94 20.30 11.57 24.27
C PRO A 94 19.25 12.64 23.96
N THR A 95 19.31 13.19 22.74
CA THR A 95 18.31 14.15 22.26
C THR A 95 17.17 13.48 21.49
N ARG A 96 17.33 12.23 21.07
CA ARG A 96 16.32 11.41 20.41
C ARG A 96 16.72 9.94 20.55
N LEU A 97 15.73 9.06 20.55
CA LEU A 97 15.94 7.62 20.39
C LEU A 97 15.28 7.20 19.08
N GLN A 98 15.92 6.34 18.31
CA GLN A 98 15.44 5.99 16.97
C GLN A 98 15.75 4.55 16.60
N ARG A 99 14.98 4.03 15.65
CA ARG A 99 15.26 2.77 14.98
C ARG A 99 14.69 2.78 13.57
N ASP A 100 15.52 2.42 12.61
CA ASP A 100 15.09 2.25 11.22
C ASP A 100 14.96 0.77 10.87
N LEU A 101 13.78 0.31 10.46
CA LEU A 101 13.50 -1.08 10.09
C LEU A 101 13.32 -1.22 8.57
N PRO A 102 14.18 -1.98 7.87
CA PRO A 102 14.03 -2.19 6.44
C PRO A 102 12.91 -3.19 6.13
N PHE A 103 12.29 -3.06 4.96
CA PHE A 103 11.38 -4.05 4.40
C PHE A 103 11.45 -4.05 2.87
N ARG A 104 10.90 -5.09 2.24
CA ARG A 104 10.73 -5.20 0.79
C ARG A 104 9.28 -4.95 0.40
N LEU A 105 9.10 -4.18 -0.66
CA LEU A 105 7.81 -3.81 -1.21
C LEU A 105 7.65 -4.37 -2.63
N TRP A 106 6.50 -4.99 -2.87
CA TRP A 106 5.97 -5.26 -4.21
C TRP A 106 4.64 -4.52 -4.33
N SER A 107 4.55 -3.58 -5.26
CA SER A 107 3.33 -2.82 -5.51
C SER A 107 3.20 -2.44 -6.98
N GLY A 108 1.99 -2.60 -7.52
CA GLY A 108 1.63 -2.14 -8.86
C GLY A 108 0.56 -1.04 -8.89
N GLY A 109 -0.27 -0.97 -7.84
CA GLY A 109 -1.39 -0.04 -7.74
C GLY A 109 -1.25 0.95 -6.60
N PRO A 110 -2.21 1.88 -6.44
CA PRO A 110 -2.28 2.75 -5.27
C PRO A 110 -2.61 1.94 -4.01
N PHE A 111 -2.25 2.48 -2.86
CA PHE A 111 -2.58 1.90 -1.55
C PHE A 111 -2.52 2.99 -0.47
N ASN A 112 -3.12 2.70 0.68
CA ASN A 112 -3.05 3.57 1.85
C ASN A 112 -2.14 2.97 2.92
N MET A 113 -1.53 3.83 3.73
CA MET A 113 -0.90 3.40 4.98
C MET A 113 -1.37 4.21 6.18
N TYR A 114 -1.55 3.52 7.30
CA TYR A 114 -1.89 4.11 8.59
C TYR A 114 -1.48 3.17 9.72
N LEU A 115 -1.54 3.68 10.95
CA LEU A 115 -1.14 2.94 12.15
C LEU A 115 -2.37 2.52 12.96
N ASN A 116 -2.25 1.36 13.61
CA ASN A 116 -3.05 1.01 14.76
C ASN A 116 -2.10 0.70 15.92
N CYS A 117 -2.25 1.40 17.04
CA CYS A 117 -1.29 1.34 18.14
C CYS A 117 -1.96 0.78 19.40
N GLN A 118 -1.21 0.05 20.21
CA GLN A 118 -1.66 -0.35 21.54
C GLN A 118 -1.97 0.86 22.42
N TYR A 119 -1.14 1.90 22.31
CA TYR A 119 -1.34 3.19 22.96
C TYR A 119 -1.20 4.31 21.94
N SER A 120 -2.07 5.31 22.00
CA SER A 120 -2.05 6.48 21.13
C SER A 120 -1.84 7.75 21.95
N ALA A 121 -1.14 8.72 21.35
CA ALA A 121 -0.95 10.07 21.87
C ALA A 121 -1.35 11.06 20.76
N GLY A 122 -2.65 11.37 20.69
CA GLY A 122 -3.20 12.16 19.58
C GLY A 122 -3.08 11.40 18.25
N SER A 123 -2.38 11.99 17.29
CA SER A 123 -2.17 11.42 15.94
C SER A 123 -0.97 10.49 15.82
N SER A 124 -0.20 10.29 16.90
CA SER A 124 0.98 9.43 16.94
C SER A 124 0.75 8.19 17.81
N CYS A 125 1.54 7.14 17.59
CA CYS A 125 1.61 6.03 18.54
C CYS A 125 2.30 6.46 19.83
N ALA A 126 2.22 5.62 20.86
CA ALA A 126 2.93 5.84 22.11
C ALA A 126 3.41 4.54 22.72
N ILE A 127 4.40 4.67 23.60
CA ILE A 127 4.91 3.58 24.43
C ILE A 127 4.73 3.94 25.90
N ARG A 128 4.53 2.93 26.74
CA ARG A 128 4.17 3.08 28.14
C ARG A 128 5.09 2.26 29.04
N ASN A 129 5.41 2.79 30.21
CA ASN A 129 6.17 2.06 31.23
C ASN A 129 5.26 1.43 32.29
N GLN A 130 5.87 0.70 33.24
CA GLN A 130 5.18 -0.01 34.32
C GLN A 130 4.43 0.93 35.30
N ASN A 131 4.84 2.20 35.36
CA ASN A 131 4.20 3.25 36.19
C ASN A 131 3.06 3.95 35.44
N ASN A 132 2.57 3.38 34.34
CA ASN A 132 1.57 3.96 33.44
C ASN A 132 1.96 5.32 32.85
N ARG A 133 3.25 5.66 32.82
CA ARG A 133 3.73 6.86 32.12
C ARG A 133 3.88 6.53 30.64
N GLN A 134 3.21 7.34 29.82
CA GLN A 134 3.19 7.19 28.38
C GLN A 134 3.97 8.34 27.73
N VAL A 135 4.67 8.03 26.65
CA VAL A 135 5.39 9.01 25.82
C VAL A 135 5.12 8.73 24.33
N PRO A 136 4.94 9.77 23.51
CA PRO A 136 4.68 9.61 22.09
C PRO A 136 5.90 9.06 21.35
N ILE A 137 5.65 8.28 20.30
CA ILE A 137 6.63 7.88 19.30
C ILE A 137 6.09 8.19 17.90
N ASP A 138 6.96 8.72 17.06
CA ASP A 138 6.64 8.96 15.66
C ASP A 138 7.05 7.74 14.84
N VAL A 139 6.19 7.36 13.90
CA VAL A 139 6.46 6.29 12.94
C VAL A 139 6.32 6.89 11.55
N ALA A 140 7.41 6.85 10.80
CA ALA A 140 7.48 7.40 9.45
C ALA A 140 7.93 6.34 8.45
N VAL A 141 7.73 6.59 7.16
CA VAL A 141 8.11 5.66 6.09
C VAL A 141 8.91 6.36 4.99
N THR A 142 9.90 5.66 4.47
CA THR A 142 10.54 5.96 3.19
C THR A 142 10.20 4.86 2.21
N LEU A 143 9.62 5.23 1.06
CA LEU A 143 9.23 4.29 0.00
C LEU A 143 10.12 4.47 -1.24
N PRO A 144 10.20 3.47 -2.12
CA PRO A 144 11.02 3.54 -3.32
C PRO A 144 10.47 4.58 -4.31
N SER A 145 11.29 5.00 -5.28
CA SER A 145 10.95 6.07 -6.22
C SER A 145 9.77 5.78 -7.15
N HIS A 146 9.36 4.52 -7.30
CA HIS A 146 8.13 4.18 -8.03
C HIS A 146 6.86 4.48 -7.24
N VAL A 147 6.96 4.83 -5.96
CA VAL A 147 5.84 5.23 -5.11
C VAL A 147 5.95 6.72 -4.77
N ALA A 148 4.84 7.43 -4.95
CA ALA A 148 4.73 8.85 -4.65
C ALA A 148 3.54 9.14 -3.73
N LEU A 149 3.61 10.27 -3.04
CA LEU A 149 2.47 10.87 -2.37
C LEU A 149 1.39 11.26 -3.38
N ALA A 150 0.16 11.50 -2.90
CA ALA A 150 -0.95 11.95 -3.75
C ALA A 150 -0.65 13.24 -4.55
N ASN A 151 0.20 14.12 -4.00
CA ASN A 151 0.68 15.35 -4.65
C ASN A 151 1.89 15.15 -5.59
N GLY A 152 2.34 13.90 -5.81
CA GLY A 152 3.51 13.57 -6.62
C GLY A 152 4.86 13.67 -5.91
N GLY A 153 4.87 14.07 -4.63
CA GLY A 153 6.10 14.16 -3.84
C GLY A 153 6.74 12.79 -3.55
N ALA A 154 8.06 12.75 -3.46
CA ALA A 154 8.79 11.57 -3.03
C ALA A 154 8.48 11.25 -1.56
N VAL A 155 8.33 9.96 -1.24
CA VAL A 155 8.03 9.51 0.11
C VAL A 155 9.33 9.32 0.89
N ARG A 156 9.71 10.32 1.69
CA ARG A 156 10.94 10.31 2.51
C ARG A 156 10.62 10.69 3.94
N ARG A 157 10.79 9.74 4.87
CA ARG A 157 10.39 9.89 6.28
C ARG A 157 9.00 10.54 6.42
N GLU A 158 8.04 10.08 5.62
CA GLU A 158 6.66 10.54 5.68
C GLU A 158 5.99 9.98 6.94
N ASN A 159 5.50 10.86 7.82
CA ASN A 159 4.83 10.42 9.05
C ASN A 159 3.52 9.68 8.74
N LEU A 160 3.37 8.51 9.38
CA LEU A 160 2.17 7.71 9.30
C LEU A 160 1.22 8.09 10.44
N PRO A 161 -0.05 8.42 10.14
CA PRO A 161 -1.03 8.79 11.15
C PRO A 161 -1.70 7.56 11.76
N VAL A 162 -2.23 7.72 12.97
CA VAL A 162 -3.07 6.71 13.63
C VAL A 162 -4.50 6.74 13.06
N GLY A 163 -4.99 5.57 12.67
CA GLY A 163 -6.38 5.34 12.24
C GLY A 163 -6.64 5.54 10.75
N ARG A 164 -7.63 4.79 10.23
CA ARG A 164 -7.98 4.76 8.80
C ARG A 164 -8.47 6.10 8.25
N ALA A 165 -9.18 6.88 9.07
CA ALA A 165 -9.74 8.17 8.64
C ALA A 165 -8.68 9.20 8.23
N ALA A 166 -7.47 9.09 8.76
CA ALA A 166 -6.36 9.99 8.46
C ALA A 166 -5.34 9.35 7.50
N ALA A 167 -5.63 8.18 6.93
CA ALA A 167 -4.65 7.38 6.20
C ALA A 167 -3.93 8.15 5.09
N LYS A 168 -2.64 7.85 4.92
CA LYS A 168 -1.83 8.45 3.86
C LYS A 168 -2.06 7.69 2.56
N HIS A 169 -2.41 8.42 1.51
CA HIS A 169 -2.64 7.88 0.18
C HIS A 169 -1.35 7.90 -0.65
N PHE A 170 -0.98 6.73 -1.17
CA PHE A 170 0.19 6.54 -2.03
C PHE A 170 -0.22 6.09 -3.42
N ARG A 171 0.50 6.58 -4.43
CA ARG A 171 0.30 6.24 -5.84
C ARG A 171 1.52 5.48 -6.33
N SER A 172 1.30 4.43 -7.10
CA SER A 172 2.38 3.77 -7.86
C SER A 172 2.52 4.47 -9.22
N LEU A 173 3.69 5.03 -9.50
CA LEU A 173 4.05 5.66 -10.78
C LEU A 173 4.40 4.60 -11.84
N SER A 174 4.93 3.47 -11.38
CA SER A 174 5.22 2.27 -12.15
C SER A 174 5.17 1.07 -11.23
N THR A 175 5.25 -0.14 -11.80
CA THR A 175 5.32 -1.36 -11.01
C THR A 175 6.70 -1.54 -10.41
N GLY A 176 6.76 -1.72 -9.10
CA GLY A 176 7.99 -2.07 -8.40
C GLY A 176 7.90 -3.44 -7.79
N PHE A 177 8.90 -4.28 -8.05
CA PHE A 177 9.04 -5.61 -7.45
C PHE A 177 10.28 -5.65 -6.56
N ASN A 178 10.15 -6.22 -5.36
CA ASN A 178 11.23 -6.43 -4.40
C ASN A 178 12.04 -5.14 -4.10
N GLN A 179 11.35 -4.01 -4.05
CA GLN A 179 11.99 -2.72 -3.88
C GLN A 179 12.28 -2.44 -2.40
N PRO A 180 13.45 -1.86 -2.06
CA PRO A 180 13.82 -1.58 -0.68
C PRO A 180 13.03 -0.39 -0.13
N ALA A 181 12.49 -0.54 1.06
CA ALA A 181 11.77 0.49 1.79
C ALA A 181 12.15 0.46 3.28
N GLN A 182 11.78 1.49 4.02
CA GLN A 182 12.21 1.63 5.42
C GLN A 182 11.12 2.28 6.28
N LEU A 183 10.85 1.70 7.45
CA LEU A 183 10.13 2.34 8.53
C LEU A 183 11.12 3.03 9.46
N HIS A 184 10.73 4.17 10.00
CA HIS A 184 11.51 4.97 10.92
C HIS A 184 10.71 5.17 12.19
N PHE A 185 11.22 4.68 13.32
CA PHE A 185 10.64 4.90 14.63
C PHE A 185 11.47 5.93 15.37
N GLU A 186 10.83 6.89 16.02
CA GLU A 186 11.53 7.94 16.76
C GLU A 186 10.79 8.33 18.04
N ALA A 187 11.53 8.43 19.15
CA ALA A 187 11.13 9.18 20.33
C ALA A 187 11.88 10.52 20.32
N THR A 188 11.13 11.61 20.25
CA THR A 188 11.68 12.97 20.18
C THR A 188 12.36 13.40 21.49
N GLN A 189 13.07 14.52 21.47
CA GLN A 189 13.73 15.05 22.67
C GLN A 189 12.78 15.27 23.85
N ALA A 190 11.56 15.73 23.57
CA ALA A 190 10.54 15.92 24.59
C ALA A 190 10.15 14.57 25.23
N ALA A 191 9.92 13.54 24.42
CA ALA A 191 9.64 12.18 24.90
C ALA A 191 10.80 11.63 25.75
N VAL A 192 12.05 11.79 25.28
CA VAL A 192 13.24 11.33 26.02
C VAL A 192 13.38 12.03 27.37
N LYS A 193 13.14 13.35 27.44
CA LYS A 193 13.15 14.09 28.71
C LYS A 193 12.12 13.56 29.70
N GLU A 194 10.93 13.17 29.24
CA GLU A 194 9.93 12.53 30.10
C GLU A 194 10.36 11.13 30.56
N MET A 195 10.99 10.34 29.68
CA MET A 195 11.55 9.03 30.05
C MET A 195 12.63 9.15 31.14
N LEU A 196 13.51 10.16 31.05
CA LEU A 196 14.60 10.39 32.01
C LEU A 196 14.10 10.73 33.43
N LYS A 197 12.84 11.17 33.59
CA LYS A 197 12.21 11.34 34.91
C LYS A 197 11.81 10.02 35.57
N GLN A 198 11.93 8.90 34.86
CA GLN A 198 11.58 7.55 35.30
C GLN A 198 12.79 6.61 35.11
N PRO A 199 13.92 6.86 35.80
CA PRO A 199 15.13 6.07 35.64
C PRO A 199 14.90 4.59 36.01
N GLY A 200 15.55 3.68 35.28
CA GLY A 200 15.40 2.23 35.47
C GLY A 200 14.09 1.64 34.94
N SER A 201 13.19 2.47 34.39
CA SER A 201 11.96 1.98 33.77
C SER A 201 12.19 1.55 32.31
N THR A 202 11.34 0.63 31.84
CA THR A 202 11.30 0.19 30.44
C THR A 202 9.99 0.62 29.82
N TYR A 203 10.04 1.24 28.65
CA TYR A 203 8.87 1.67 27.88
C TYR A 203 8.62 0.71 26.72
N GLN A 204 7.37 0.26 26.56
CA GLN A 204 6.99 -0.71 25.52
C GLN A 204 5.61 -0.37 24.97
N GLY A 205 5.34 -0.82 23.75
CA GLY A 205 4.05 -0.69 23.08
C GLY A 205 4.06 -1.34 21.70
N ASP A 206 2.93 -1.90 21.29
CA ASP A 206 2.78 -2.50 19.97
C ASP A 206 2.32 -1.47 18.92
N VAL A 207 2.94 -1.51 17.74
CA VAL A 207 2.55 -0.72 16.57
C VAL A 207 2.22 -1.69 15.44
N THR A 208 0.98 -1.63 14.97
CA THR A 208 0.54 -2.32 13.75
C THR A 208 0.57 -1.34 12.60
N ILE A 209 1.39 -1.60 11.59
CA ILE A 209 1.41 -0.84 10.34
C ILE A 209 0.45 -1.50 9.36
N ILE A 210 -0.54 -0.75 8.89
CA ILE A 210 -1.56 -1.27 7.97
C ILE A 210 -1.26 -0.76 6.57
N PHE A 211 -1.24 -1.69 5.62
CA PHE A 211 -1.14 -1.45 4.19
C PHE A 211 -2.49 -1.84 3.57
N ASP A 212 -3.26 -0.85 3.10
CA ASP A 212 -4.61 -1.07 2.60
C ASP A 212 -4.63 -0.87 1.08
N ALA A 213 -4.77 -1.99 0.35
CA ALA A 213 -4.87 -2.03 -1.11
C ALA A 213 -6.33 -2.13 -1.61
N GLU A 214 -7.30 -2.18 -0.69
CA GLU A 214 -8.72 -2.08 -1.03
C GLU A 214 -9.08 -0.60 -1.23
N LEU A 215 -8.78 -0.13 -2.43
CA LEU A 215 -9.19 1.17 -2.96
C LEU A 215 -10.28 0.97 -4.01
#